data_AF-A0A0S8B5W5-F1
#
_entry.id   AF-A0A0S8B5W5-F1
#
_cell.length_a   1.000
_cell.length_b   1.000
_cell.length_c   1.000
_cell.angle_alpha   90.00
_cell.angle_beta   90.00
_cell.angle_gamma   90.00
#
_symmetry.space_group_name_H-M   'P 1'
#
loop_
_entity.id
_entity.type
_entity.pdbx_description
1 polymer ?
#
loop_
_entity_poly.entity_id
_entity_poly.type
_entity_poly.pdbx_seq_one_letter_code
_entity_poly.pdbx_strand_id
1 'polypeptide(L)'
;MKDVFYLLLGAAIGAIIALLFAPESGQELRANIRATADKDLDKVQAEWQTAMAKTQERLDRMQADLNTALRRTQSEGGDAS
;
A
#
# COMPACT_ATOMS: atom_id res chain seq x y z
N MET A 1 16.21 10.85 -7.41
CA MET A 1 16.23 9.62 -6.57
C MET A 1 16.29 9.93 -5.07
N LYS A 2 17.09 10.91 -4.64
CA LYS A 2 17.21 11.30 -3.22
C LYS A 2 15.92 11.90 -2.65
N ASP A 3 15.12 12.55 -3.48
CA ASP A 3 13.87 13.21 -3.07
C ASP A 3 12.77 12.23 -2.66
N VAL A 4 12.68 11.09 -3.37
CA VAL A 4 11.77 10.00 -3.02
C VAL A 4 12.18 9.36 -1.69
N PHE A 5 13.49 9.27 -1.42
CA PHE A 5 13.98 8.75 -0.15
C PHE A 5 13.59 9.65 1.03
N TYR A 6 13.70 10.98 0.89
CA TYR A 6 13.23 11.91 1.93
C TYR A 6 11.72 11.88 2.13
N LEU A 7 10.94 11.69 1.06
CA LEU A 7 9.49 11.52 1.15
C LEU A 7 9.10 10.24 1.90
N LEU A 8 9.77 9.12 1.60
CA LEU A 8 9.55 7.85 2.30
C LEU A 8 9.97 7.92 3.77
N LEU A 9 11.10 8.58 4.06
CA LEU A 9 11.59 8.76 5.42
C LEU A 9 10.65 9.66 6.23
N GLY A 10 10.19 10.77 5.65
CA GLY A 10 9.21 11.66 6.27
C GLY A 10 7.85 10.98 6.49
N ALA A 11 7.39 10.18 5.52
CA ALA A 11 6.16 9.41 5.64
C ALA A 11 6.26 8.33 6.74
N ALA A 12 7.39 7.64 6.85
CA ALA A 12 7.61 6.63 7.89
C ALA A 12 7.60 7.25 9.29
N ILE A 13 8.31 8.36 9.47
CA ILE A 13 8.34 9.10 10.74
C ILE A 13 6.96 9.67 11.06
N GLY A 14 6.30 10.27 10.08
CA GLY A 14 4.93 10.80 10.21
C GLY A 14 3.91 9.72 10.58
N ALA A 15 4.02 8.51 10.01
CA ALA A 15 3.18 7.38 10.33
C ALA A 15 3.41 6.86 11.75
N ILE A 16 4.67 6.78 12.21
CA ILE A 16 5.00 6.39 13.58
C ILE A 16 4.44 7.41 14.57
N ILE A 17 4.62 8.70 14.30
CA ILE A 17 4.09 9.78 15.16
C ILE A 17 2.56 9.75 15.15
N ALA A 18 1.92 9.59 14.00
CA ALA A 18 0.47 9.47 13.88
C ALA A 18 -0.07 8.26 14.65
N LEU A 19 0.59 7.10 14.56
CA LEU A 19 0.23 5.89 15.32
C LEU A 19 0.42 6.06 16.82
N LEU A 20 1.43 6.83 17.25
CA LEU A 20 1.70 7.08 18.67
C LEU A 20 0.74 8.13 19.27
N PHE A 21 0.39 9.16 18.50
CA PHE A 21 -0.50 10.24 18.93
C PHE A 21 -1.99 9.95 18.71
N ALA A 22 -2.33 9.01 17.83
CA ALA A 22 -3.68 8.52 17.68
C ALA A 22 -3.83 7.16 18.38
N PRO A 23 -4.11 7.11 19.70
CA PRO A 23 -4.56 5.88 20.36
C PRO A 23 -6.00 5.47 20.00
N GLU A 24 -6.61 6.04 18.95
CA GLU A 24 -8.08 6.02 18.77
C GLU A 24 -8.60 5.07 17.67
N SER A 25 -7.75 4.34 16.95
CA SER A 25 -8.25 3.42 15.90
C SER A 25 -8.86 2.12 16.45
N GLY A 26 -8.85 1.90 17.75
CA GLY A 26 -9.39 0.69 18.37
C GLY A 26 -10.80 0.85 18.95
N GLN A 27 -11.10 1.98 19.60
CA GLN A 27 -12.37 2.17 20.31
C GLN A 27 -13.37 2.96 19.45
N GLU A 28 -12.95 4.07 18.84
CA GLU A 28 -13.80 4.83 17.92
C GLU A 28 -14.08 4.06 16.63
N LEU A 29 -13.10 3.31 16.11
CA LEU A 29 -13.33 2.43 14.95
C LEU A 29 -14.34 1.32 15.29
N ARG A 30 -14.32 0.75 16.49
CA ARG A 30 -15.33 -0.25 16.90
C ARG A 30 -16.70 0.37 17.19
N ALA A 31 -16.74 1.58 17.72
CA ALA A 31 -17.99 2.33 17.93
C ALA A 31 -18.62 2.76 16.59
N ASN A 32 -17.83 3.29 15.65
CA ASN A 32 -18.27 3.68 14.31
C ASN A 32 -18.55 2.46 13.42
N ILE A 33 -17.78 1.37 13.53
CA ILE A 33 -18.12 0.09 12.87
C ILE A 33 -19.47 -0.39 13.41
N ARG A 34 -19.73 -0.43 14.72
CA ARG A 34 -21.05 -0.87 15.23
C ARG A 34 -22.22 -0.03 14.73
N ALA A 35 -22.04 1.28 14.54
CA ALA A 35 -23.11 2.16 14.08
C ALA A 35 -23.30 2.15 12.55
N THR A 36 -22.23 1.94 11.79
CA THR A 36 -22.22 2.05 10.32
C THR A 36 -22.17 0.68 9.62
N ALA A 37 -21.85 -0.40 10.33
CA ALA A 37 -21.66 -1.74 9.78
C ALA A 37 -22.90 -2.31 9.11
N ASP A 38 -24.08 -2.17 9.72
CA ASP A 38 -25.28 -2.88 9.27
C ASP A 38 -25.84 -2.38 7.94
N LYS A 39 -25.36 -1.24 7.40
CA LYS A 39 -25.81 -0.71 6.10
C LYS A 39 -24.71 -0.50 5.08
N ASP A 40 -23.47 -0.26 5.51
CA ASP A 40 -22.38 0.07 4.60
C ASP A 40 -21.35 -1.06 4.44
N LEU A 41 -21.38 -2.12 5.25
CA LEU A 41 -20.46 -3.26 5.09
C LEU A 41 -20.62 -3.97 3.75
N ASP A 42 -21.84 -4.10 3.21
CA ASP A 42 -22.05 -4.78 1.93
C ASP A 42 -21.40 -4.02 0.76
N LYS A 43 -21.49 -2.68 0.78
CA LYS A 43 -20.85 -1.82 -0.23
C LYS A 43 -19.34 -1.78 -0.05
N VAL A 44 -18.89 -1.62 1.18
CA VAL A 44 -17.47 -1.63 1.51
C VAL A 44 -16.85 -2.97 1.12
N GLN A 45 -17.50 -4.10 1.41
CA GLN A 45 -17.00 -5.42 1.05
C GLN A 45 -16.95 -5.63 -0.47
N ALA A 46 -17.95 -5.14 -1.23
CA ALA A 46 -17.93 -5.17 -2.69
C ALA A 46 -16.82 -4.28 -3.28
N GLU A 47 -16.63 -3.08 -2.74
CA GLU A 47 -15.56 -2.17 -3.15
C GLU A 47 -14.18 -2.71 -2.78
N TRP A 48 -14.03 -3.34 -1.61
CA TRP A 48 -12.82 -4.00 -1.17
C TRP A 48 -12.46 -5.20 -2.04
N GLN A 49 -13.43 -6.04 -2.40
CA GLN A 49 -13.19 -7.14 -3.34
C GLN A 49 -12.75 -6.63 -4.71
N THR A 50 -13.40 -5.56 -5.20
CA THR A 50 -13.06 -4.94 -6.49
C THR A 50 -11.68 -4.26 -6.45
N ALA A 51 -11.37 -3.58 -5.35
CA ALA A 51 -10.08 -2.94 -5.12
C ALA A 51 -8.97 -3.99 -5.01
N MET A 52 -9.22 -5.10 -4.31
CA MET A 52 -8.25 -6.19 -4.17
C MET A 52 -8.03 -6.91 -5.49
N ALA A 53 -9.08 -7.17 -6.27
CA ALA A 53 -8.97 -7.76 -7.61
C ALA A 53 -8.15 -6.87 -8.56
N LYS A 54 -8.42 -5.56 -8.60
CA LYS A 54 -7.60 -4.60 -9.37
C LYS A 54 -6.18 -4.50 -8.85
N THR A 55 -5.99 -4.59 -7.54
CA THR A 55 -4.66 -4.55 -6.91
C THR A 55 -3.86 -5.79 -7.31
N GLN A 56 -4.49 -6.97 -7.31
CA GLN A 56 -3.84 -8.22 -7.71
C GLN A 56 -3.45 -8.19 -9.19
N GLU A 57 -4.35 -7.77 -10.08
CA GLU A 57 -4.02 -7.59 -11.50
C GLU A 57 -2.88 -6.60 -11.71
N ARG A 58 -2.86 -5.49 -10.95
CA ARG A 58 -1.78 -4.50 -10.99
C ARG A 58 -0.46 -5.05 -10.42
N LEU A 59 -0.50 -5.84 -9.36
CA LEU A 59 0.67 -6.47 -8.77
C LEU A 59 1.26 -7.53 -9.69
N ASP A 60 0.43 -8.28 -10.40
CA ASP A 60 0.90 -9.27 -11.38
C ASP A 60 1.56 -8.58 -12.58
N ARG A 61 0.96 -7.51 -13.11
CA ARG A 61 1.58 -6.68 -14.15
C ARG A 61 2.87 -6.03 -13.66
N MET A 62 2.89 -5.48 -12.44
CA MET A 62 4.09 -4.92 -11.84
C MET A 62 5.18 -5.97 -11.66
N GLN A 63 4.86 -7.19 -11.24
CA GLN A 63 5.85 -8.25 -11.12
C GLN A 63 6.43 -8.65 -12.48
N ALA A 64 5.62 -8.70 -13.53
CA ALA A 64 6.09 -8.96 -14.89
C ALA A 64 6.99 -7.83 -15.42
N ASP A 65 6.61 -6.58 -15.20
CA ASP A 65 7.38 -5.39 -15.59
C ASP A 65 8.66 -5.23 -14.75
N LEU A 66 8.59 -5.53 -13.46
CA LEU A 66 9.76 -5.54 -12.57
C LEU A 66 10.73 -6.64 -12.98
N ASN A 67 10.27 -7.85 -13.27
CA ASN A 67 11.15 -8.94 -13.70
C ASN A 67 11.83 -8.63 -15.04
N THR A 68 11.11 -7.99 -15.98
CA THR A 68 11.71 -7.55 -17.25
C THR A 68 12.70 -6.38 -17.07
N ALA A 69 12.42 -5.42 -16.19
CA ALA A 69 13.34 -4.33 -15.86
C ALA A 69 14.57 -4.80 -15.06
N LEU A 70 14.39 -5.74 -14.13
CA LEU A 70 15.46 -6.41 -13.38
C LEU A 70 16.34 -7.24 -14.31
N ARG A 71 15.76 -7.90 -15.32
CA ARG A 71 16.54 -8.62 -16.35
C ARG A 71 17.37 -7.70 -17.23
N ARG A 72 16.86 -6.51 -17.61
CA ARG A 72 17.67 -5.51 -18.34
C ARG A 72 18.84 -5.01 -17.51
N THR A 73 18.59 -4.69 -16.24
CA THR A 73 19.65 -4.23 -15.32
C THR A 73 20.68 -5.32 -14.99
N GLN A 74 20.28 -6.60 -14.97
CA GLN A 74 21.24 -7.71 -14.85
C GLN A 74 22.04 -7.99 -16.14
N SER A 75 21.48 -7.71 -17.34
CA SER A 75 22.24 -7.83 -18.58
C SER A 75 23.17 -6.63 -18.85
N GLU A 76 22.80 -5.41 -18.45
CA GLU A 76 23.64 -4.21 -18.63
C GLU A 76 24.72 -4.04 -17.54
N GLY A 77 24.54 -4.65 -16.35
CA GLY A 77 25.54 -4.62 -15.27
C GLY A 77 26.66 -5.66 -15.38
N GLY A 78 26.57 -6.60 -16.34
CA GLY A 78 27.54 -7.68 -16.53
C GLY A 78 28.68 -7.38 -17.51
N ASP A 79 28.61 -6.28 -18.27
CA ASP A 79 29.60 -5.91 -19.31
C ASP A 79 30.49 -4.71 -18.92
N ALA A 80 30.53 -4.36 -17.63
CA ALA A 80 31.37 -3.28 -17.09
C ALA A 80 32.42 -3.78 -16.08
N SER A 81 32.83 -5.06 -16.14
CA SER A 81 33.93 -5.64 -15.36
C SER A 81 35.11 -6.00 -16.25
#